data_AF-A0A6N8CPI6-F1
#
_entry.id   AF-A0A6N8CPI6-F1
#
_cell.length_a   1.000
_cell.length_b   1.000
_cell.length_c   1.000
_cell.angle_alpha   90.00
_cell.angle_beta   90.00
_cell.angle_gamma   90.00
#
_symmetry.space_group_name_H-M   'P 1'
#
loop_
_entity.id
_entity.type
_entity.pdbx_description
1 polymer ?
#
loop_
_entity_poly.entity_id
_entity_poly.type
_entity_poly.pdbx_seq_one_letter_code
_entity_poly.pdbx_strand_id
1 'polypeptide(L)'
;MKRKDILLATKDLQEYPLRHRTTLKLPQEIKLTKPSSHLRILLQKLNFINLKLDDKLYFEEFFHNHIDLVRNDSIKNKGYQINLKQHDLKILDEFHQKTGYFKSHGIWFAYLYSQNKHTNVLKAME
;
A
#
# COMPACT_ATOMS: atom_id res chain seq x y z
N MET A 1 14.03 -13.74 29.49
CA MET A 1 13.98 -14.04 28.05
C MET A 1 14.01 -12.71 27.30
N LYS A 2 15.16 -12.30 26.75
CA LYS A 2 15.28 -11.03 26.00
C LYS A 2 14.59 -11.24 24.65
N ARG A 3 13.47 -10.56 24.40
CA ARG A 3 12.88 -10.49 23.06
C ARG A 3 13.94 -9.86 22.17
N LYS A 4 14.47 -10.62 21.21
CA LYS A 4 15.26 -10.04 20.12
C LYS A 4 14.28 -9.19 19.34
N ASP A 5 14.34 -7.87 19.51
CA ASP A 5 13.70 -6.94 18.59
C ASP A 5 14.24 -7.30 17.21
N ILE A 6 13.42 -7.98 16.41
CA ILE A 6 13.74 -8.22 15.00
C ILE A 6 13.57 -6.85 14.37
N LEU A 7 14.64 -6.05 14.40
CA LEU A 7 14.79 -4.91 13.51
C LEU A 7 14.75 -5.50 12.10
N LEU A 8 13.59 -5.44 11.46
CA LEU A 8 13.47 -5.65 10.02
C LEU A 8 14.42 -4.64 9.39
N ALA A 9 15.56 -5.11 8.91
CA ALA A 9 16.53 -4.27 8.24
C ALA A 9 15.84 -3.64 7.04
N THR A 10 15.62 -2.33 7.09
CA THR A 10 15.11 -1.58 5.94
C THR A 10 16.19 -1.66 4.87
N LYS A 11 15.90 -2.38 3.78
CA LYS A 11 16.77 -2.45 2.62
C LYS A 11 17.11 -1.05 2.13
N ASP A 12 18.37 -0.82 1.86
CA ASP A 12 18.82 0.43 1.25
C ASP A 12 18.24 0.56 -0.17
N LEU A 13 18.01 1.79 -0.64
CA LEU A 13 17.38 2.01 -1.95
C LEU A 13 18.18 1.31 -3.06
N GLN A 14 19.50 1.29 -2.93
CA GLN A 14 20.44 0.68 -3.89
C GLN A 14 20.26 -0.84 -4.02
N GLU A 15 19.67 -1.50 -3.02
CA GLU A 15 19.40 -2.94 -3.05
C GLU A 15 18.18 -3.30 -3.93
N TYR A 16 17.36 -2.32 -4.28
CA TYR A 16 16.21 -2.54 -5.16
C TYR A 16 16.63 -2.48 -6.63
N PRO A 17 16.08 -3.36 -7.49
CA PRO A 17 16.33 -3.26 -8.93
C PRO A 17 15.77 -1.95 -9.49
N LEU A 18 16.45 -1.38 -10.49
CA LEU A 18 16.03 -0.14 -11.14
C LEU A 18 14.62 -0.23 -11.73
N ARG A 19 14.28 -1.40 -12.27
CA ARG A 19 12.96 -1.75 -12.80
C ARG A 19 12.62 -3.19 -12.47
N HIS A 20 11.37 -3.46 -12.14
CA HIS A 20 10.88 -4.81 -11.89
C HIS A 20 9.47 -4.96 -12.44
N ARG A 21 9.30 -5.92 -13.36
CA ARG A 21 7.98 -6.29 -13.87
C ARG A 21 7.33 -7.28 -12.93
N THR A 22 6.13 -6.97 -12.48
CA THR A 22 5.35 -7.84 -11.59
C THR A 22 3.87 -7.82 -11.96
N THR A 23 3.12 -8.77 -11.40
CA THR A 23 1.65 -8.83 -11.53
C THR A 23 1.02 -8.49 -10.19
N LEU A 24 0.24 -7.41 -10.14
CA LEU A 24 -0.58 -7.08 -8.99
C LEU A 24 -1.97 -7.68 -9.16
N LYS A 25 -2.43 -8.42 -8.16
CA LYS A 25 -3.82 -8.90 -8.07
C LYS A 25 -4.62 -7.86 -7.29
N LEU A 26 -5.59 -7.24 -7.96
CA LEU A 26 -6.48 -6.24 -7.35
C LEU A 26 -7.93 -6.67 -7.54
N PRO A 27 -8.86 -6.28 -6.64
CA PRO A 27 -10.29 -6.53 -6.85
C PRO A 27 -10.77 -6.06 -8.21
N GLN A 28 -11.67 -6.82 -8.84
CA GLN A 28 -12.24 -6.49 -10.15
C GLN A 28 -12.98 -5.14 -10.17
N GLU A 29 -13.44 -4.67 -9.02
CA GLU A 29 -14.07 -3.37 -8.81
C GLU A 29 -13.10 -2.21 -9.09
N ILE A 30 -11.79 -2.41 -8.90
CA ILE A 30 -10.76 -1.40 -9.18
C ILE A 30 -10.50 -1.34 -10.70
N LYS A 31 -11.29 -0.53 -11.41
CA LYS A 31 -11.13 -0.33 -12.86
C LYS A 31 -9.98 0.64 -13.18
N LEU A 32 -8.80 0.08 -13.42
CA LEU A 32 -7.66 0.83 -13.96
C LEU A 32 -7.74 0.93 -15.49
N THR A 33 -8.22 2.06 -16.02
CA THR A 33 -8.25 2.34 -17.48
C THR A 33 -6.86 2.64 -18.05
N LYS A 34 -5.98 3.29 -17.27
CA LYS A 34 -4.56 3.49 -17.58
C LYS A 34 -3.70 2.95 -16.42
N PRO A 35 -3.39 1.64 -16.40
CA PRO A 35 -2.79 0.97 -15.25
C PRO A 35 -1.55 1.66 -14.70
N SER A 36 -0.57 1.98 -15.56
CA SER A 36 0.71 2.56 -15.12
C SER A 36 0.56 3.94 -14.48
N SER A 37 -0.28 4.82 -15.02
CA SER A 37 -0.47 6.16 -14.47
C SER A 37 -1.33 6.15 -13.19
N HIS A 38 -2.40 5.36 -13.18
CA HIS A 38 -3.26 5.25 -11.99
C HIS A 38 -2.51 4.61 -10.82
N LEU A 39 -1.73 3.56 -11.07
CA LEU A 39 -0.92 2.92 -10.03
C LEU A 39 0.11 3.87 -9.46
N ARG A 40 0.68 4.77 -10.25
CA ARG A 40 1.64 5.74 -9.74
C ARG A 40 1.02 6.73 -8.77
N ILE A 41 -0.22 7.15 -9.02
CA ILE A 41 -1.01 7.98 -8.08
C ILE A 41 -1.30 7.18 -6.80
N LEU A 42 -1.67 5.91 -6.93
CA LEU A 42 -1.90 5.04 -5.78
C LEU A 42 -0.62 4.82 -4.96
N LEU A 43 0.52 4.65 -5.60
CA LEU A 43 1.82 4.51 -4.92
C LEU A 43 2.23 5.79 -4.18
N GLN A 44 1.97 6.97 -4.75
CA GLN A 44 2.17 8.24 -4.05
C GLN A 44 1.29 8.33 -2.79
N LYS A 45 0.03 7.89 -2.88
CA LYS A 45 -0.86 7.81 -1.72
C LYS A 45 -0.40 6.77 -0.70
N LEU A 46 0.08 5.62 -1.16
CA LEU A 46 0.64 4.60 -0.29
C LEU A 46 1.86 5.09 0.48
N ASN A 47 2.71 5.91 -0.14
CA ASN A 47 3.82 6.55 0.56
C ASN A 47 3.32 7.43 1.72
N PHE A 48 2.25 8.22 1.49
CA PHE A 48 1.63 9.00 2.55
C PHE A 48 1.05 8.11 3.66
N ILE A 49 0.35 7.03 3.29
CA ILE A 49 -0.16 6.04 4.23
C ILE A 49 1.00 5.47 5.07
N ASN A 50 2.12 5.09 4.46
CA ASN A 50 3.28 4.55 5.17
C ASN A 50 3.84 5.51 6.22
N LEU A 51 3.83 6.82 5.96
CA LEU A 51 4.26 7.85 6.92
C LEU A 51 3.29 7.98 8.10
N LYS A 52 2.01 7.64 7.89
CA LYS A 52 0.95 7.71 8.89
C LYS A 52 0.67 6.38 9.59
N LEU A 53 1.23 5.26 9.13
CA LEU A 53 1.04 3.96 9.78
C LEU A 53 1.60 3.91 11.21
N ASP A 54 2.58 4.76 11.53
CA ASP A 54 3.13 4.87 12.88
C ASP A 54 2.25 5.75 13.80
N ASP A 55 1.27 6.46 13.22
CA ASP A 55 0.26 7.23 13.96
C ASP A 55 -0.90 6.32 14.37
N LYS A 56 -1.02 6.08 15.68
CA LYS A 56 -1.99 5.15 16.26
C LYS A 56 -3.43 5.50 15.89
N LEU A 57 -3.79 6.79 15.85
CA LEU A 57 -5.15 7.22 15.52
C LEU A 57 -5.47 6.90 14.06
N TYR A 58 -4.53 7.17 13.16
CA TYR A 58 -4.70 6.87 11.75
C TYR A 58 -4.79 5.35 11.48
N PHE A 59 -3.97 4.57 12.18
CA PHE A 59 -3.99 3.11 12.10
C PHE A 59 -5.32 2.53 12.58
N GLU A 60 -5.84 2.99 13.72
CA GLU A 60 -7.12 2.50 14.26
C GLU A 60 -8.33 2.95 13.42
N GLU A 61 -8.36 4.17 12.90
CA GLU A 61 -9.53 4.66 12.16
C GLU A 61 -9.59 4.18 10.70
N PHE A 62 -8.46 4.16 9.99
CA PHE A 62 -8.47 3.82 8.56
C PHE A 62 -8.09 2.37 8.32
N PHE A 63 -7.01 1.91 8.94
CA PHE A 63 -6.45 0.60 8.64
C PHE A 63 -7.34 -0.52 9.19
N HIS A 64 -7.72 -0.46 10.46
CA HIS A 64 -8.62 -1.47 11.05
C HIS A 64 -9.99 -1.55 10.37
N ASN A 65 -10.58 -0.43 9.97
CA ASN A 65 -11.89 -0.42 9.34
C ASN A 65 -11.92 -1.02 7.92
N HIS A 66 -10.78 -1.06 7.24
CA HIS A 66 -10.70 -1.56 5.86
C HIS A 66 -9.93 -2.88 5.75
N ILE A 67 -9.30 -3.36 6.83
CA ILE A 67 -8.45 -4.56 6.75
C ILE A 67 -9.24 -5.81 6.46
N ASP A 68 -10.46 -5.94 6.99
CA ASP A 68 -11.29 -7.12 6.76
C ASP A 68 -11.77 -7.20 5.31
N LEU A 69 -12.03 -6.03 4.70
CA LEU A 69 -12.34 -5.97 3.27
C LEU A 69 -11.13 -6.43 2.44
N VAL A 70 -9.94 -5.93 2.79
CA VAL A 70 -8.70 -6.22 2.04
C VAL A 70 -8.23 -7.67 2.21
N ARG A 71 -8.60 -8.34 3.31
CA ARG A 71 -8.32 -9.76 3.59
C ARG A 71 -9.35 -10.72 3.00
N ASN A 72 -10.44 -10.22 2.41
CA ASN A 72 -11.50 -11.10 1.95
C ASN A 72 -11.10 -11.83 0.65
N ASP A 73 -10.65 -13.07 0.80
CA ASP A 73 -10.24 -13.97 -0.29
C ASP A 73 -11.38 -14.34 -1.24
N SER A 74 -12.65 -14.10 -0.87
CA SER A 74 -13.80 -14.34 -1.75
C SER A 74 -13.94 -13.27 -2.84
N ILE A 75 -13.22 -12.15 -2.73
CA ILE A 75 -13.27 -11.07 -3.72
C ILE A 75 -12.55 -11.51 -5.00
N LYS A 76 -13.27 -11.44 -6.12
CA LYS A 76 -12.70 -11.75 -7.43
C LYS A 76 -11.62 -10.74 -7.78
N ASN A 77 -10.42 -11.26 -8.05
CA ASN A 77 -9.27 -10.45 -8.40
C ASN A 77 -9.01 -10.42 -9.92
N LYS A 78 -8.43 -9.33 -10.39
CA LYS A 78 -7.88 -9.15 -11.73
C LYS A 78 -6.39 -8.85 -11.62
N GLY A 79 -5.61 -9.52 -12.46
CA GLY A 79 -4.17 -9.31 -12.56
C GLY A 79 -3.84 -8.11 -13.45
N TYR A 80 -2.98 -7.23 -12.96
CA TYR A 80 -2.41 -6.11 -13.71
C TYR A 80 -0.90 -6.29 -13.80
N GLN A 81 -0.38 -6.45 -15.01
CA GLN A 81 1.07 -6.46 -15.24
C GLN A 81 1.61 -5.05 -15.25
N ILE A 82 2.59 -4.80 -14.41
CA ILE A 82 3.09 -3.45 -14.16
C ILE A 82 4.61 -3.46 -14.11
N ASN A 83 5.22 -2.33 -14.47
CA ASN A 83 6.65 -2.14 -14.34
C ASN A 83 6.90 -1.11 -13.25
N LEU A 84 7.45 -1.57 -12.13
CA LEU A 84 7.74 -0.75 -10.96
C LEU A 84 9.16 -0.21 -11.05
N LYS A 85 9.34 1.07 -10.68
CA LYS A 85 10.67 1.64 -10.49
C LYS A 85 11.19 1.30 -9.09
N GLN A 86 12.49 1.47 -8.90
CA GLN A 86 13.18 1.30 -7.62
C GLN A 86 12.44 1.93 -6.43
N HIS A 87 12.01 3.18 -6.57
CA HIS A 87 11.24 3.89 -5.54
C HIS A 87 9.87 3.27 -5.26
N ASP A 88 9.17 2.81 -6.30
CA ASP A 88 7.85 2.18 -6.14
C ASP A 88 7.98 0.85 -5.39
N LEU A 89 9.06 0.10 -5.64
CA LEU A 89 9.37 -1.14 -4.93
C LEU A 89 9.64 -0.89 -3.45
N LYS A 90 10.39 0.18 -3.13
CA LYS A 90 10.66 0.59 -1.75
C LYS A 90 9.37 0.89 -0.99
N ILE A 91 8.47 1.71 -1.54
CA ILE A 91 7.18 2.03 -0.91
C ILE A 91 6.38 0.76 -0.58
N LEU A 92 6.33 -0.17 -1.54
CA LEU A 92 5.59 -1.43 -1.36
C LEU A 92 6.25 -2.35 -0.33
N ASP A 93 7.59 -2.37 -0.27
CA ASP A 93 8.32 -3.14 0.73
C ASP A 93 8.14 -2.54 2.13
N GLU A 94 8.24 -1.22 2.29
CA GLU A 94 7.98 -0.53 3.55
C GLU A 94 6.57 -0.83 4.07
N PHE A 95 5.56 -0.78 3.19
CA PHE A 95 4.19 -1.16 3.56
C PHE A 95 4.14 -2.60 4.08
N HIS A 96 4.77 -3.52 3.35
CA HIS A 96 4.80 -4.93 3.74
C HIS A 96 5.53 -5.14 5.08
N GLN A 97 6.68 -4.48 5.29
CA GLN A 97 7.46 -4.59 6.52
C GLN A 97 6.71 -4.03 7.72
N LYS A 98 6.03 -2.88 7.58
CA LYS A 98 5.27 -2.25 8.66
C LYS A 98 4.01 -3.01 9.04
N THR A 99 3.33 -3.60 8.06
CA THR A 99 1.98 -4.13 8.25
C THR A 99 1.87 -5.66 8.18
N GLY A 100 2.86 -6.34 7.61
CA GLY A 100 2.83 -7.77 7.31
C GLY A 100 1.99 -8.16 6.09
N TYR A 101 1.24 -7.23 5.47
CA TYR A 101 0.33 -7.55 4.36
C TYR A 101 1.04 -7.56 3.00
N PHE A 102 0.45 -8.29 2.05
CA PHE A 102 0.98 -8.33 0.69
C PHE A 102 0.99 -6.96 0.01
N LYS A 103 1.95 -6.76 -0.89
CA LYS A 103 2.13 -5.52 -1.66
C LYS A 103 0.88 -5.12 -2.46
N SER A 104 0.11 -6.10 -2.94
CA SER A 104 -1.19 -5.88 -3.58
C SER A 104 -2.23 -5.26 -2.65
N HIS A 105 -2.24 -5.64 -1.38
CA HIS A 105 -3.11 -5.06 -0.36
C HIS A 105 -2.78 -3.59 -0.14
N GLY A 106 -1.49 -3.21 -0.12
CA GLY A 106 -1.09 -1.80 -0.02
C GLY A 106 -1.67 -0.92 -1.14
N ILE A 107 -1.69 -1.44 -2.36
CA ILE A 107 -2.30 -0.74 -3.50
C ILE A 107 -3.81 -0.62 -3.35
N TRP A 108 -4.47 -1.66 -2.83
CA TRP A 108 -5.90 -1.60 -2.54
C TRP A 108 -6.22 -0.60 -1.43
N PHE A 109 -5.44 -0.57 -0.35
CA PHE A 109 -5.55 0.45 0.69
C PHE A 109 -5.42 1.87 0.14
N ALA A 110 -4.41 2.10 -0.70
CA ALA A 110 -4.24 3.39 -1.37
C ALA A 110 -5.43 3.75 -2.27
N TYR A 111 -6.08 2.74 -2.88
CA TYR A 111 -7.30 2.95 -3.65
C TYR A 111 -8.48 3.31 -2.75
N LEU A 112 -8.72 2.58 -1.66
CA LEU A 112 -9.79 2.90 -0.70
C LEU A 112 -9.59 4.30 -0.10
N TYR A 113 -8.35 4.63 0.25
CA TYR A 113 -7.96 5.97 0.70
C TYR A 113 -8.26 7.03 -0.36
N SER A 114 -8.12 6.70 -1.65
CA SER A 114 -8.47 7.61 -2.75
C SER A 114 -9.97 7.82 -2.94
N GLN A 115 -10.80 6.83 -2.58
CA GLN A 115 -12.25 6.88 -2.70
C GLN A 115 -12.92 7.52 -1.48
N ASN A 116 -12.31 7.42 -0.29
CA ASN A 116 -12.75 8.10 0.93
C ASN A 116 -12.47 9.62 0.87
N LYS A 117 -13.13 10.32 -0.05
CA LYS A 117 -13.16 11.79 -0.15
C LYS A 117 -13.78 12.50 1.08
N HIS A 118 -14.17 11.77 2.14
CA HIS A 118 -14.95 12.28 3.26
C HIS A 118 -14.58 11.67 4.63
N THR A 119 -13.29 11.51 4.93
CA THR A 119 -12.88 11.32 6.33
C THR A 119 -12.06 12.55 6.74
N ASN A 120 -12.55 13.27 7.74
CA ASN A 120 -12.15 14.61 8.17
C ASN A 120 -10.64 14.84 8.45
N VAL A 121 -9.83 13.80 8.41
CA VAL A 121 -8.37 13.84 8.62
C VAL A 121 -7.66 14.65 7.53
N LEU A 122 -8.18 14.69 6.29
CA LEU A 122 -7.58 15.47 5.20
C LEU A 122 -7.93 16.97 5.23
N LYS A 123 -9.01 17.38 5.91
CA LYS A 123 -9.37 18.80 6.07
C LYS A 123 -8.57 19.51 7.15
N ALA A 124 -7.88 18.78 8.02
CA ALA A 124 -7.06 19.37 9.08
C ALA A 124 -5.66 19.79 8.59
N MET A 125 -5.36 19.65 7.29
CA MET A 125 -4.03 19.90 6.73
C MET A 125 -4.05 20.72 5.41
N GLU A 126 -5.18 21.34 5.05
CA GLU A 126 -5.23 22.50 4.13
C GLU A 126 -5.26 23.79 4.98
#